data_AF-A0A150GF29-F1
#
_entry.id   AF-A0A150GF29-F1
#
_cell.length_a   1.000
_cell.length_b   1.000
_cell.length_c   1.000
_cell.angle_alpha   90.00
_cell.angle_beta   90.00
_cell.angle_gamma   90.00
#
_symmetry.space_group_name_H-M   'P 1'
#
loop_
_entity.id
_entity.type
_entity.pdbx_description
1 polymer ?
#
loop_
_entity_poly.entity_id
_entity_poly.type
_entity_poly.pdbx_seq_one_letter_code
_entity_poly.pdbx_strand_id
1 'polypeptide(L)'
;MVEDAHLSAVAAALHTGRPGLAEWLLLRWPGRAIGRTDSLVQLGPNACATLLAGAAIGCDLATLSALHGRCTGPGGARQESVANLLPAAASSPTADWQAKVEWVESQLAPGFIRTDHVGAAAAGCPDAEARLRWLLPRGYPANGALYRAFYNGSTAAIDFLLGRGPSTRHVAFIDTARSGNLEALKKAREHGCVLEASFVASGAAINGHLPVLVWAVEELGASVQDRKLIKSVLGRCDMEVMQWLWRRGLRVDGQQVVEATVRCGKAPVLAWAVEELGASLQSHGLMDVAAASGCVELMARMRQHGCPWGARTVEEVAQGGCEAALEWLVEQGCPMPDDGMPYKAAVAHRDLATLRCLARLGCPWGPSGAVFMAGLRVGRLPVLRLLLSLGCPIDWEECLKWHFFEYLPDKVRKWLRAAEAAQRRAPGAAEEGARVRSEQQLQERAERAAQRQKQSELRC
;
A
#
# COMPACT_ATOMS: atom_id res chain seq x y z
N MET A 1 -18.12 -0.11 -13.00
CA MET A 1 -17.00 -0.97 -13.43
C MET A 1 -16.77 -0.90 -14.95
N VAL A 2 -17.70 -1.31 -15.82
CA VAL A 2 -17.47 -1.28 -17.29
C VAL A 2 -17.55 0.13 -17.89
N GLU A 3 -18.49 0.95 -17.42
CA GLU A 3 -18.63 2.35 -17.85
C GLU A 3 -17.47 3.24 -17.38
N ASP A 4 -16.99 3.04 -16.15
CA ASP A 4 -15.82 3.77 -15.61
C ASP A 4 -14.56 3.50 -16.45
N ALA A 5 -14.35 2.25 -16.86
CA ALA A 5 -13.22 1.88 -17.71
C ALA A 5 -13.31 2.52 -19.11
N HIS A 6 -14.51 2.61 -19.69
CA HIS A 6 -14.72 3.33 -20.95
C HIS A 6 -14.47 4.83 -20.82
N LEU A 7 -14.97 5.46 -19.74
CA LEU A 7 -14.72 6.87 -19.46
C LEU A 7 -13.22 7.16 -19.37
N SER A 8 -12.48 6.34 -18.63
CA SER A 8 -11.02 6.47 -18.51
C SER A 8 -10.33 6.32 -19.88
N ALA A 9 -10.77 5.40 -20.73
CA ALA A 9 -10.20 5.20 -22.06
C ALA A 9 -10.44 6.42 -22.99
N VAL A 10 -11.64 6.99 -22.98
CA VAL A 10 -11.95 8.22 -23.74
C VAL A 10 -11.11 9.39 -23.23
N ALA A 11 -11.04 9.58 -21.91
CA ALA A 11 -10.24 10.64 -21.30
C ALA A 11 -8.75 10.51 -21.65
N ALA A 12 -8.20 9.29 -21.64
CA ALA A 12 -6.83 9.03 -22.04
C ALA A 12 -6.58 9.32 -23.53
N ALA A 13 -7.54 8.99 -24.41
CA ALA A 13 -7.46 9.34 -25.83
C ALA A 13 -7.42 10.87 -26.04
N LEU A 14 -8.25 11.63 -25.32
CA LEU A 14 -8.23 13.09 -25.36
C LEU A 14 -6.92 13.67 -24.80
N HIS A 15 -6.45 13.15 -23.66
CA HIS A 15 -5.21 13.57 -23.02
C HIS A 15 -3.97 13.34 -23.91
N THR A 16 -3.98 12.27 -24.71
CA THR A 16 -2.91 11.96 -25.67
C THR A 16 -3.07 12.65 -27.03
N GLY A 17 -4.03 13.57 -27.16
CA GLY A 17 -4.26 14.34 -28.39
C GLY A 17 -4.86 13.51 -29.54
N ARG A 18 -5.65 12.49 -29.22
CA ARG A 18 -6.30 11.60 -30.19
C ARG A 18 -7.83 11.76 -30.18
N PRO A 19 -8.37 12.92 -30.58
CA PRO A 19 -9.81 13.16 -30.54
C PRO A 19 -10.60 12.21 -31.44
N GLY A 20 -10.02 11.76 -32.57
CA GLY A 20 -10.65 10.75 -33.42
C GLY A 20 -10.84 9.39 -32.71
N LEU A 21 -9.89 8.98 -31.88
CA LEU A 21 -10.01 7.76 -31.06
C LEU A 21 -11.03 7.96 -29.93
N ALA A 22 -11.03 9.13 -29.30
CA ALA A 22 -12.02 9.47 -28.28
C ALA A 22 -13.45 9.40 -28.84
N GLU A 23 -13.68 9.96 -30.03
CA GLU A 23 -14.96 9.88 -30.75
C GLU A 23 -15.33 8.43 -31.10
N TRP A 24 -14.36 7.65 -31.59
CA TRP A 24 -14.59 6.24 -31.88
C TRP A 24 -15.00 5.43 -30.63
N LEU A 25 -14.44 5.75 -29.47
CA LEU A 25 -14.79 5.14 -28.19
C LEU A 25 -16.17 5.59 -27.69
N LEU A 26 -16.53 6.87 -27.86
CA LEU A 26 -17.87 7.39 -27.53
C LEU A 26 -18.97 6.73 -28.37
N LEU A 27 -18.70 6.47 -29.65
CA LEU A 27 -19.62 5.73 -30.52
C LEU A 27 -19.87 4.29 -30.05
N ARG A 28 -18.98 3.73 -29.23
CA ARG A 28 -19.07 2.37 -28.68
C ARG A 28 -19.41 2.36 -27.18
N TRP A 29 -19.98 3.46 -26.68
CA TRP A 29 -20.30 3.59 -25.28
C TRP A 29 -21.29 2.50 -24.82
N PRO A 30 -21.03 1.83 -23.67
CA PRO A 30 -21.91 0.79 -23.15
C PRO A 30 -23.34 1.30 -22.95
N GLY A 31 -24.34 0.56 -23.45
CA GLY A 31 -25.76 0.88 -23.28
C GLY A 31 -26.35 1.82 -24.35
N ARG A 32 -25.57 2.75 -24.92
CA ARG A 32 -26.03 3.61 -26.03
C ARG A 32 -24.84 4.25 -26.75
N ALA A 33 -24.78 4.15 -28.08
CA ALA A 33 -23.80 4.88 -28.88
C ALA A 33 -23.97 6.39 -28.74
N ILE A 34 -22.88 7.10 -28.44
CA ILE A 34 -22.86 8.57 -28.32
C ILE A 34 -22.18 9.14 -29.56
N GLY A 35 -22.98 9.77 -30.42
CA GLY A 35 -22.52 10.42 -31.64
C GLY A 35 -21.83 11.76 -31.41
N ARG A 36 -21.22 12.29 -32.49
CA ARG A 36 -20.44 13.55 -32.48
C ARG A 36 -21.24 14.79 -32.03
N THR A 37 -22.54 14.80 -32.29
CA THR A 37 -23.44 15.91 -31.94
C THR A 37 -24.25 15.63 -30.67
N ASP A 38 -24.12 14.44 -30.08
CA ASP A 38 -24.88 14.07 -28.90
C ASP A 38 -24.36 14.81 -27.67
N SER A 39 -25.31 15.17 -26.79
CA SER A 39 -25.01 15.78 -25.50
C SER A 39 -24.34 14.79 -24.55
N LEU A 40 -23.25 15.23 -23.92
CA LEU A 40 -22.51 14.45 -22.93
C LEU A 40 -23.01 14.70 -21.50
N VAL A 41 -23.97 15.62 -21.31
CA VAL A 41 -24.54 15.97 -20.00
C VAL A 41 -25.08 14.74 -19.25
N GLN A 42 -25.58 13.75 -20.00
CA GLN A 42 -26.12 12.50 -19.44
C GLN A 42 -25.06 11.64 -18.72
N LEU A 43 -23.76 11.82 -19.04
CA LEU A 43 -22.66 11.14 -18.36
C LEU A 43 -22.38 11.70 -16.96
N GLY A 44 -22.97 12.84 -16.63
CA GLY A 44 -22.83 13.51 -15.35
C GLY A 44 -21.63 14.48 -15.29
N PRO A 45 -21.62 15.40 -14.31
CA PRO A 45 -20.66 16.50 -14.22
C PRO A 45 -19.22 16.03 -14.06
N ASN A 46 -18.97 14.92 -13.34
CA ASN A 46 -17.62 14.39 -13.11
C ASN A 46 -17.03 13.77 -14.39
N ALA A 47 -17.84 13.08 -15.18
CA ALA A 47 -17.43 12.56 -16.47
C ALA A 47 -17.09 13.70 -17.44
N CYS A 48 -17.98 14.69 -17.56
CA CYS A 48 -17.73 15.89 -18.35
C CYS A 48 -16.43 16.62 -17.93
N ALA A 49 -16.21 16.82 -16.62
CA ALA A 49 -15.00 17.45 -16.13
C ALA A 49 -13.73 16.66 -16.49
N THR A 50 -13.79 15.33 -16.40
CA THR A 50 -12.66 14.45 -16.75
C THR A 50 -12.33 14.52 -18.24
N LEU A 51 -13.34 14.46 -19.10
CA LEU A 51 -13.16 14.56 -20.56
C LEU A 51 -12.64 15.94 -20.97
N LEU A 52 -13.18 17.02 -20.40
CA LEU A 52 -12.74 18.39 -20.67
C LEU A 52 -11.31 18.64 -20.19
N ALA A 53 -10.92 18.11 -19.02
CA ALA A 53 -9.54 18.20 -18.55
C ALA A 53 -8.58 17.46 -19.50
N GLY A 54 -8.96 16.26 -19.97
CA GLY A 54 -8.20 15.53 -20.98
C GLY A 54 -8.03 16.31 -22.28
N ALA A 55 -9.11 16.89 -22.80
CA ALA A 55 -9.07 17.71 -24.01
C ALA A 55 -8.27 19.00 -23.83
N ALA A 56 -8.38 19.67 -22.68
CA ALA A 56 -7.63 20.89 -22.39
C ALA A 56 -6.12 20.65 -22.41
N ILE A 57 -5.67 19.50 -21.90
CA ILE A 57 -4.27 19.10 -21.96
C ILE A 57 -3.89 18.69 -23.39
N GLY A 58 -4.53 17.70 -23.99
CA GLY A 58 -3.98 16.99 -25.15
C GLY A 58 -4.47 17.44 -26.52
N CYS A 59 -5.67 18.05 -26.63
CA CYS A 59 -6.31 18.36 -27.91
C CYS A 59 -6.19 19.84 -28.26
N ASP A 60 -6.49 20.26 -29.49
CA ASP A 60 -6.54 21.68 -29.86
C ASP A 60 -7.77 22.41 -29.25
N LEU A 61 -7.74 23.74 -29.29
CA LEU A 61 -8.82 24.61 -28.81
C LEU A 61 -10.16 24.33 -29.52
N ALA A 62 -10.13 23.99 -30.82
CA ALA A 62 -11.33 23.66 -31.58
C ALA A 62 -12.03 22.42 -31.00
N THR A 63 -11.28 21.37 -30.70
CA THR A 63 -11.79 20.15 -30.05
C THR A 63 -12.28 20.44 -28.64
N LEU A 64 -11.50 21.18 -27.84
CA LEU A 64 -11.87 21.52 -26.47
C LEU A 64 -13.19 22.30 -26.41
N SER A 65 -13.34 23.34 -27.24
CA SER A 65 -14.54 24.18 -27.28
C SER A 65 -15.77 23.41 -27.79
N ALA A 66 -15.61 22.54 -28.79
CA ALA A 66 -16.68 21.67 -29.27
C ALA A 66 -17.13 20.67 -28.18
N LEU A 67 -16.17 20.07 -27.47
CA LEU A 67 -16.47 19.14 -26.36
C LEU A 67 -17.14 19.87 -25.18
N HIS A 68 -16.70 21.09 -24.87
CA HIS A 68 -17.34 21.93 -23.86
C HIS A 68 -18.80 22.22 -24.19
N GLY A 69 -19.12 22.54 -25.45
CA GLY A 69 -20.50 22.71 -25.91
C GLY A 69 -21.38 21.47 -25.70
N ARG A 70 -20.80 20.27 -25.83
CA ARG A 70 -21.53 19.00 -25.59
C ARG A 70 -21.71 18.67 -24.11
N CYS A 71 -20.75 19.07 -23.29
CA CYS A 71 -20.77 18.91 -21.84
C CYS A 71 -21.64 19.96 -21.12
N THR A 72 -21.94 21.08 -21.80
CA THR A 72 -22.76 22.18 -21.27
C THR A 72 -24.15 22.14 -21.89
N GLY A 73 -25.15 21.78 -21.09
CA GLY A 73 -26.54 21.85 -21.54
C GLY A 73 -27.03 23.30 -21.66
N PRO A 74 -28.32 23.52 -21.98
CA PRO A 74 -28.92 24.85 -22.12
C PRO A 74 -28.90 25.72 -20.84
N GLY A 75 -28.52 25.15 -19.68
CA GLY A 75 -28.31 25.86 -18.42
C GLY A 75 -26.87 26.35 -18.16
N GLY A 76 -25.94 26.13 -19.09
CA GLY A 76 -24.52 26.52 -18.97
C GLY A 76 -23.70 25.65 -18.03
N ALA A 77 -22.36 25.76 -18.09
CA ALA A 77 -21.47 25.15 -17.10
C ALA A 77 -21.50 25.92 -15.78
N ARG A 78 -21.27 25.20 -14.66
CA ARG A 78 -20.88 25.86 -13.41
C ARG A 78 -19.53 26.56 -13.60
N GLN A 79 -19.45 27.82 -13.18
CA GLN A 79 -18.22 28.63 -13.22
C GLN A 79 -17.00 27.89 -12.65
N GLU A 80 -17.18 27.17 -11.54
CA GLU A 80 -16.13 26.35 -10.90
C GLU A 80 -15.60 25.23 -11.81
N SER A 81 -16.47 24.57 -12.56
CA SER A 81 -16.08 23.49 -13.47
C SER A 81 -15.26 23.99 -14.65
N VAL A 82 -15.55 25.20 -15.13
CA VAL A 82 -14.79 25.85 -16.21
C VAL A 82 -13.44 26.37 -15.68
N ALA A 83 -13.43 26.96 -14.49
CA ALA A 83 -12.21 27.43 -13.84
C ALA A 83 -11.18 26.31 -13.63
N ASN A 84 -11.64 25.09 -13.32
CA ASN A 84 -10.78 23.91 -13.16
C ASN A 84 -10.06 23.48 -14.46
N LEU A 85 -10.44 24.03 -15.62
CA LEU A 85 -9.72 23.80 -16.88
C LEU A 85 -8.47 24.66 -17.02
N LEU A 86 -8.36 25.77 -16.27
CA LEU A 86 -7.21 26.69 -16.38
C LEU A 86 -5.87 26.01 -16.11
N PRO A 87 -5.68 25.20 -15.04
CA PRO A 87 -4.41 24.49 -14.84
C PRO A 87 -4.09 23.50 -15.96
N ALA A 88 -5.10 22.81 -16.49
CA ALA A 88 -4.96 21.84 -17.58
C ALA A 88 -4.60 22.52 -18.92
N ALA A 89 -5.20 23.67 -19.21
CA ALA A 89 -4.85 24.50 -20.37
C ALA A 89 -3.44 25.08 -20.23
N ALA A 90 -3.10 25.62 -19.05
CA ALA A 90 -1.79 26.20 -18.78
C ALA A 90 -0.64 25.19 -18.80
N SER A 91 -0.90 23.91 -18.52
CA SER A 91 0.07 22.83 -18.64
C SER A 91 0.02 22.08 -19.98
N SER A 92 -0.81 22.53 -20.92
CA SER A 92 -0.98 21.85 -22.20
C SER A 92 0.31 21.90 -23.02
N PRO A 93 0.79 20.75 -23.55
CA PRO A 93 1.96 20.69 -24.44
C PRO A 93 1.68 21.21 -25.85
N THR A 94 0.44 21.51 -26.21
CA THR A 94 0.09 21.99 -27.56
C THR A 94 0.49 23.46 -27.73
N ALA A 95 0.80 23.88 -28.96
CA ALA A 95 1.25 25.25 -29.26
C ALA A 95 0.18 26.33 -28.96
N ASP A 96 -1.10 25.95 -28.95
CA ASP A 96 -2.25 26.83 -28.71
C ASP A 96 -2.64 26.94 -27.23
N TRP A 97 -1.79 26.51 -26.29
CA TRP A 97 -2.09 26.55 -24.86
C TRP A 97 -2.47 27.95 -24.36
N GLN A 98 -1.89 29.02 -24.90
CA GLN A 98 -2.25 30.41 -24.58
C GLN A 98 -3.70 30.70 -25.01
N ALA A 99 -4.06 30.33 -26.24
CA ALA A 99 -5.40 30.51 -26.77
C ALA A 99 -6.44 29.72 -25.96
N LYS A 100 -6.07 28.53 -25.45
CA LYS A 100 -6.92 27.77 -24.52
C LYS A 100 -7.13 28.50 -23.20
N VAL A 101 -6.07 29.04 -22.60
CA VAL A 101 -6.20 29.81 -21.35
C VAL A 101 -7.08 31.03 -21.57
N GLU A 102 -6.88 31.79 -22.65
CA GLU A 102 -7.70 32.95 -22.99
C GLU A 102 -9.16 32.56 -23.25
N TRP A 103 -9.38 31.45 -23.95
CA TRP A 103 -10.73 30.93 -24.17
C TRP A 103 -11.39 30.55 -22.83
N VAL A 104 -10.71 29.82 -21.95
CA VAL A 104 -11.26 29.48 -20.63
C VAL A 104 -11.55 30.75 -19.82
N GLU A 105 -10.65 31.74 -19.82
CA GLU A 105 -10.87 33.03 -19.15
C GLU A 105 -12.10 33.78 -19.70
N SER A 106 -12.36 33.70 -21.01
CA SER A 106 -13.55 34.33 -21.63
C SER A 106 -14.88 33.73 -21.15
N GLN A 107 -14.86 32.50 -20.64
CA GLN A 107 -16.03 31.80 -20.12
C GLN A 107 -16.28 32.08 -18.63
N LEU A 108 -15.36 32.78 -17.94
CA LEU A 108 -15.44 33.07 -16.51
C LEU A 108 -16.06 34.44 -16.24
N ALA A 109 -16.67 34.60 -15.06
CA ALA A 109 -17.29 35.86 -14.66
C ALA A 109 -16.25 36.98 -14.47
N PRO A 110 -16.63 38.24 -14.73
CA PRO A 110 -15.82 39.39 -14.35
C PRO A 110 -15.49 39.35 -12.85
N GLY A 111 -14.21 39.47 -12.50
CA GLY A 111 -13.75 39.40 -11.10
C GLY A 111 -13.44 37.98 -10.58
N PHE A 112 -13.37 36.97 -11.44
CA PHE A 112 -12.87 35.64 -11.08
C PHE A 112 -11.53 35.72 -10.35
N ILE A 113 -11.45 35.03 -9.20
CA ILE A 113 -10.24 34.99 -8.36
C ILE A 113 -9.26 33.99 -8.98
N ARG A 114 -8.12 34.51 -9.45
CA ARG A 114 -7.03 33.68 -9.99
C ARG A 114 -6.33 32.93 -8.87
N THR A 115 -6.25 31.61 -9.03
CA THR A 115 -5.64 30.70 -8.04
C THR A 115 -4.19 30.38 -8.36
N ASP A 116 -3.44 30.00 -7.33
CA ASP A 116 -2.05 29.51 -7.42
C ASP A 116 -1.87 28.25 -8.30
N HIS A 117 -2.93 27.44 -8.48
CA HIS A 117 -2.86 26.16 -9.20
C HIS A 117 -2.46 26.31 -10.68
N VAL A 118 -2.83 27.42 -11.32
CA VAL A 118 -2.51 27.68 -12.74
C VAL A 118 -1.01 27.92 -12.91
N GLY A 119 -0.44 28.76 -12.04
CA GLY A 119 1.00 29.01 -11.99
C GLY A 119 1.79 27.74 -11.66
N ALA A 120 1.29 26.92 -10.72
CA ALA A 120 1.90 25.63 -10.39
C ALA A 120 1.91 24.69 -11.60
N ALA A 121 0.78 24.56 -12.32
CA ALA A 121 0.70 23.70 -13.50
C ALA A 121 1.65 24.14 -14.62
N ALA A 122 1.73 25.45 -14.88
CA ALA A 122 2.66 26.02 -15.86
C ALA A 122 4.13 25.82 -15.47
N ALA A 123 4.47 25.99 -14.19
CA ALA A 123 5.80 25.71 -13.66
C ALA A 123 6.19 24.22 -13.75
N GLY A 124 5.21 23.34 -13.98
CA GLY A 124 5.42 21.93 -14.24
C GLY A 124 5.95 21.59 -15.64
N CYS A 125 5.94 22.54 -16.56
CA CYS A 125 6.25 22.31 -17.97
C CYS A 125 7.74 22.53 -18.28
N PRO A 126 8.28 21.89 -19.35
CA PRO A 126 9.68 22.11 -19.77
C PRO A 126 10.01 23.57 -20.10
N ASP A 127 9.03 24.33 -20.59
CA ASP A 127 9.09 25.76 -20.96
C ASP A 127 8.50 26.67 -19.87
N ALA A 128 8.54 26.24 -18.60
CA ALA A 128 7.94 26.91 -17.45
C ALA A 128 8.18 28.42 -17.41
N GLU A 129 9.41 28.88 -17.66
CA GLU A 129 9.75 30.31 -17.62
C GLU A 129 8.95 31.14 -18.65
N ALA A 130 8.79 30.64 -19.88
CA ALA A 130 8.03 31.31 -20.93
C ALA A 130 6.53 31.38 -20.56
N ARG A 131 5.99 30.30 -19.98
CA ARG A 131 4.59 30.26 -19.52
C ARG A 131 4.34 31.24 -18.37
N LEU A 132 5.25 31.28 -17.40
CA LEU A 132 5.15 32.19 -16.25
C LEU A 132 5.33 33.65 -16.66
N ARG A 133 6.20 33.95 -17.65
CA ARG A 133 6.29 35.29 -18.27
C ARG A 133 4.97 35.78 -18.82
N TRP A 134 4.16 34.88 -19.36
CA TRP A 134 2.86 35.23 -19.91
C TRP A 134 1.75 35.29 -18.85
N LEU A 135 1.76 34.38 -17.87
CA LEU A 135 0.72 34.30 -16.84
C LEU A 135 0.81 35.40 -15.77
N LEU A 136 1.99 35.69 -15.23
CA LEU A 136 2.12 36.61 -14.09
C LEU A 136 1.59 38.04 -14.37
N PRO A 137 1.86 38.67 -15.53
CA PRO A 137 1.29 39.98 -15.86
C PRO A 137 -0.25 39.99 -15.91
N ARG A 138 -0.90 38.83 -16.08
CA ARG A 138 -2.37 38.68 -16.08
C ARG A 138 -2.96 38.59 -14.67
N GLY A 139 -2.12 38.69 -13.62
CA GLY A 139 -2.56 38.67 -12.23
C GLY A 139 -2.68 37.26 -11.61
N TYR A 140 -2.07 36.25 -12.22
CA TYR A 140 -1.95 34.93 -11.59
C TYR A 140 -0.94 34.99 -10.43
N PRO A 141 -1.25 34.43 -9.25
CA PRO A 141 -0.33 34.46 -8.13
C PRO A 141 0.90 33.56 -8.37
N ALA A 142 2.05 33.99 -7.84
CA ALA A 142 3.34 33.36 -8.08
C ALA A 142 3.70 32.24 -7.08
N ASN A 143 2.99 32.12 -5.96
CA ASN A 143 3.39 31.24 -4.86
C ASN A 143 3.33 29.76 -5.27
N GLY A 144 2.23 29.35 -5.93
CA GLY A 144 2.09 27.99 -6.46
C GLY A 144 3.12 27.66 -7.54
N ALA A 145 3.43 28.62 -8.41
CA ALA A 145 4.47 28.48 -9.42
C ALA A 145 5.85 28.29 -8.78
N LEU A 146 6.16 29.08 -7.75
CA LEU A 146 7.44 29.02 -7.06
C LEU A 146 7.62 27.68 -6.33
N TYR A 147 6.61 27.23 -5.58
CA TYR A 147 6.63 25.90 -4.94
C TYR A 147 6.90 24.79 -5.96
N ARG A 148 6.16 24.77 -7.08
CA ARG A 148 6.32 23.73 -8.10
C ARG A 148 7.65 23.81 -8.83
N ALA A 149 8.15 25.01 -9.14
CA ALA A 149 9.45 25.20 -9.77
C ALA A 149 10.58 24.63 -8.91
N PHE A 150 10.53 24.83 -7.59
CA PHE A 150 11.43 24.19 -6.64
C PHE A 150 11.27 22.66 -6.64
N TYR A 151 10.05 22.16 -6.51
CA TYR A 151 9.75 20.73 -6.46
C TYR A 151 10.20 19.96 -7.72
N ASN A 152 10.19 20.62 -8.88
CA ASN A 152 10.60 20.02 -10.16
C ASN A 152 12.04 20.35 -10.56
N GLY A 153 12.75 21.18 -9.80
CA GLY A 153 14.12 21.57 -10.13
C GLY A 153 14.26 22.54 -11.30
N SER A 154 13.21 23.29 -11.64
CA SER A 154 13.19 24.21 -12.79
C SER A 154 13.96 25.50 -12.51
N THR A 155 15.29 25.47 -12.65
CA THR A 155 16.19 26.59 -12.32
C THR A 155 15.84 27.89 -13.03
N ALA A 156 15.51 27.86 -14.33
CA ALA A 156 15.09 29.04 -15.09
C ALA A 156 13.81 29.71 -14.52
N ALA A 157 12.83 28.90 -14.10
CA ALA A 157 11.62 29.41 -13.48
C ALA A 157 11.90 29.99 -12.08
N ILE A 158 12.79 29.36 -11.30
CA ILE A 158 13.21 29.87 -9.99
C ILE A 158 13.91 31.22 -10.13
N ASP A 159 14.90 31.33 -11.03
CA ASP A 159 15.62 32.59 -11.27
C ASP A 159 14.66 33.73 -11.68
N PHE A 160 13.72 33.41 -12.57
CA PHE A 160 12.71 34.36 -13.02
C PHE A 160 11.72 34.80 -11.93
N LEU A 161 11.30 33.89 -11.06
CA LEU A 161 10.35 34.17 -9.98
C LEU A 161 11.01 34.92 -8.82
N LEU A 162 12.21 34.48 -8.39
CA LEU A 162 12.94 35.11 -7.29
C LEU A 162 13.58 36.45 -7.68
N GLY A 163 13.91 36.63 -8.96
CA GLY A 163 14.40 37.91 -9.50
C GLY A 163 13.40 39.08 -9.36
N ARG A 164 12.12 38.81 -9.03
CA ARG A 164 11.11 39.82 -8.72
C ARG A 164 11.01 40.18 -7.23
N GLY A 165 11.72 39.45 -6.37
CA GLY A 165 11.70 39.63 -4.92
C GLY A 165 11.55 38.28 -4.18
N PRO A 166 12.34 38.04 -3.11
CA PRO A 166 12.35 36.77 -2.39
C PRO A 166 11.16 36.67 -1.42
N SER A 167 9.96 36.37 -1.92
CA SER A 167 8.85 35.94 -1.06
C SER A 167 8.79 34.42 -1.03
N THR A 168 9.55 33.80 -0.12
CA THR A 168 9.61 32.35 0.07
C THR A 168 8.79 31.86 1.26
N ARG A 169 7.90 32.71 1.80
CA ARG A 169 7.08 32.43 3.00
C ARG A 169 6.30 31.10 2.91
N HIS A 170 6.01 30.64 1.70
CA HIS A 170 5.23 29.43 1.42
C HIS A 170 6.06 28.29 0.81
N VAL A 171 7.38 28.46 0.63
CA VAL A 171 8.24 27.43 0.05
C VAL A 171 8.81 26.55 1.16
N ALA A 172 8.32 25.32 1.24
CA ALA A 172 8.88 24.30 2.12
C ALA A 172 10.12 23.65 1.45
N PHE A 173 11.33 24.18 1.71
CA PHE A 173 12.58 23.65 1.13
C PHE A 173 12.87 22.18 1.45
N ILE A 174 12.24 21.63 2.50
CA ILE A 174 12.24 20.20 2.77
C ILE A 174 11.67 19.38 1.60
N ASP A 175 10.64 19.86 0.90
CA ASP A 175 10.05 19.15 -0.24
C ASP A 175 10.97 19.20 -1.48
N THR A 176 11.70 20.32 -1.66
CA THR A 176 12.76 20.44 -2.66
C THR A 176 13.90 19.45 -2.39
N ALA A 177 14.27 19.27 -1.12
CA ALA A 177 15.28 18.30 -0.73
C ALA A 177 14.78 16.85 -0.92
N ARG A 178 13.50 16.59 -0.62
CA ARG A 178 12.84 15.29 -0.84
C ARG A 178 12.68 14.94 -2.33
N SER A 179 12.72 15.92 -3.23
CA SER A 179 12.70 15.69 -4.68
C SER A 179 14.10 15.57 -5.29
N GLY A 180 15.16 15.80 -4.49
CA GLY A 180 16.54 15.63 -4.94
C GLY A 180 17.09 16.79 -5.79
N ASN A 181 16.39 17.92 -5.85
CA ASN A 181 16.75 19.04 -6.70
C ASN A 181 17.84 19.93 -6.08
N LEU A 182 19.08 19.45 -6.07
CA LEU A 182 20.24 20.17 -5.52
C LEU A 182 20.42 21.56 -6.14
N GLU A 183 20.35 21.66 -7.46
CA GLU A 183 20.56 22.94 -8.16
C GLU A 183 19.49 23.97 -7.82
N ALA A 184 18.23 23.54 -7.59
CA ALA A 184 17.18 24.42 -7.13
C ALA A 184 17.44 24.96 -5.72
N LEU A 185 17.97 24.13 -4.81
CA LEU A 185 18.38 24.57 -3.47
C LEU A 185 19.55 25.56 -3.53
N LYS A 186 20.55 25.31 -4.39
CA LYS A 186 21.64 26.27 -4.62
C LYS A 186 21.12 27.61 -5.14
N LYS A 187 20.20 27.58 -6.12
CA LYS A 187 19.51 28.79 -6.60
C LYS A 187 18.77 29.53 -5.50
N ALA A 188 18.06 28.83 -4.62
CA ALA A 188 17.43 29.48 -3.47
C ALA A 188 18.46 30.27 -2.64
N ARG A 189 19.60 29.65 -2.34
CA ARG A 189 20.70 30.27 -1.56
C ARG A 189 21.31 31.47 -2.28
N GLU A 190 21.51 31.39 -3.61
CA GLU A 190 22.01 32.50 -4.44
C GLU A 190 21.09 33.73 -4.36
N HIS A 191 19.77 33.52 -4.34
CA HIS A 191 18.76 34.57 -4.19
C HIS A 191 18.53 35.00 -2.73
N GLY A 192 19.43 34.62 -1.81
CA GLY A 192 19.39 35.03 -0.40
C GLY A 192 18.36 34.30 0.47
N CYS A 193 17.80 33.18 0.01
CA CYS A 193 16.88 32.39 0.82
C CYS A 193 17.64 31.68 1.94
N VAL A 194 17.13 31.79 3.17
CA VAL A 194 17.69 31.07 4.32
C VAL A 194 17.27 29.61 4.25
N LEU A 195 18.24 28.72 4.13
CA LEU A 195 18.03 27.28 4.13
C LEU A 195 18.41 26.72 5.49
N GLU A 196 17.45 26.10 6.18
CA GLU A 196 17.76 25.38 7.41
C GLU A 196 18.44 24.04 7.06
N ALA A 197 19.72 23.92 7.42
CA ALA A 197 20.53 22.75 7.12
C ALA A 197 19.90 21.43 7.60
N SER A 198 19.27 21.43 8.78
CA SER A 198 18.62 20.25 9.36
C SER A 198 17.43 19.77 8.50
N PHE A 199 16.63 20.69 7.96
CA PHE A 199 15.47 20.37 7.11
C PHE A 199 15.90 19.88 5.75
N VAL A 200 16.94 20.48 5.16
CA VAL A 200 17.46 20.03 3.88
C VAL A 200 18.07 18.63 4.01
N ALA A 201 18.87 18.38 5.06
CA ALA A 201 19.47 17.07 5.30
C ALA A 201 18.40 15.99 5.56
N SER A 202 17.44 16.25 6.45
CA SER A 202 16.37 15.29 6.76
C SER A 202 15.47 15.02 5.54
N GLY A 203 15.10 16.06 4.78
CA GLY A 203 14.34 15.92 3.53
C GLY A 203 15.06 15.05 2.50
N ALA A 204 16.35 15.29 2.28
CA ALA A 204 17.17 14.48 1.37
C ALA A 204 17.26 13.01 1.82
N ALA A 205 17.42 12.77 3.14
CA ALA A 205 17.53 11.43 3.71
C ALA A 205 16.24 10.61 3.58
N ILE A 206 15.05 11.24 3.65
CA ILE A 206 13.76 10.53 3.52
C ILE A 206 13.68 9.75 2.19
N ASN A 207 14.19 10.33 1.09
CA ASN A 207 14.13 9.72 -0.24
C ASN A 207 15.49 9.24 -0.78
N GLY A 208 16.56 9.33 0.02
CA GLY A 208 17.88 8.80 -0.34
C GLY A 208 18.66 9.69 -1.33
N HIS A 209 18.43 11.01 -1.35
CA HIS A 209 19.13 11.91 -2.26
C HIS A 209 20.53 12.28 -1.73
N LEU A 210 21.49 11.36 -1.91
CA LEU A 210 22.86 11.52 -1.41
C LEU A 210 23.53 12.86 -1.84
N PRO A 211 23.43 13.36 -3.09
CA PRO A 211 24.05 14.64 -3.45
C PRO A 211 23.52 15.83 -2.65
N VAL A 212 22.21 15.86 -2.36
CA VAL A 212 21.61 16.92 -1.54
C VAL A 212 22.05 16.78 -0.08
N LEU A 213 22.14 15.55 0.43
CA LEU A 213 22.59 15.30 1.80
C LEU A 213 24.07 15.65 1.99
N VAL A 214 24.93 15.33 1.02
CA VAL A 214 26.34 15.72 0.98
C VAL A 214 26.46 17.23 1.10
N TRP A 215 25.75 17.95 0.23
CA TRP A 215 25.72 19.40 0.23
C TRP A 215 25.19 19.99 1.55
N ALA A 216 24.15 19.39 2.13
CA ALA A 216 23.59 19.85 3.39
C ALA A 216 24.57 19.71 4.56
N VAL A 217 25.31 18.60 4.65
CA VAL A 217 26.26 18.36 5.74
C VAL A 217 27.55 19.13 5.54
N GLU A 218 28.12 19.13 4.34
CA GLU A 218 29.44 19.71 4.07
C GLU A 218 29.40 21.22 3.86
N GLU A 219 28.37 21.75 3.20
CA GLU A 219 28.29 23.18 2.86
C GLU A 219 27.29 23.97 3.69
N LEU A 220 26.15 23.38 4.09
CA LEU A 220 25.18 24.05 4.96
C LEU A 220 25.46 23.80 6.45
N GLY A 221 26.35 22.87 6.79
CA GLY A 221 26.71 22.57 8.18
C GLY A 221 25.65 21.78 8.94
N ALA A 222 24.85 20.95 8.26
CA ALA A 222 23.88 20.08 8.92
C ALA A 222 24.60 19.08 9.84
N SER A 223 24.19 19.02 11.11
CA SER A 223 24.73 18.05 12.06
C SER A 223 24.33 16.63 11.69
N VAL A 224 25.31 15.73 11.56
CA VAL A 224 25.06 14.29 11.36
C VAL A 224 24.40 13.63 12.57
N GLN A 225 24.42 14.29 13.73
CA GLN A 225 23.78 13.82 14.97
C GLN A 225 22.35 14.39 15.15
N ASP A 226 21.83 15.09 14.15
CA ASP A 226 20.47 15.62 14.22
C ASP A 226 19.44 14.48 14.31
N ARG A 227 18.53 14.58 15.29
CA ARG A 227 17.53 13.53 15.57
C ARG A 227 16.56 13.31 14.40
N LYS A 228 16.20 14.36 13.65
CA LYS A 228 15.28 14.25 12.50
C LYS A 228 15.98 13.57 11.33
N LEU A 229 17.26 13.90 11.11
CA LEU A 229 18.10 13.21 10.13
C LEU A 229 18.21 11.72 10.47
N ILE A 230 18.59 11.36 11.70
CA ILE A 230 18.74 9.96 12.14
C ILE A 230 17.43 9.18 11.91
N LYS A 231 16.29 9.72 12.34
CA LYS A 231 14.98 9.09 12.12
C LYS A 231 14.68 8.87 10.63
N SER A 232 15.03 9.83 9.78
CA SER A 232 14.78 9.75 8.33
C SER A 232 15.65 8.69 7.66
N VAL A 233 16.94 8.64 8.02
CA VAL A 233 17.90 7.64 7.54
C VAL A 233 17.49 6.23 7.97
N LEU A 234 17.14 6.05 9.26
CA LEU A 234 16.67 4.77 9.79
C LEU A 234 15.36 4.33 9.12
N GLY A 235 14.42 5.23 8.86
CA GLY A 235 13.16 4.89 8.20
C GLY A 235 13.30 4.47 6.74
N ARG A 236 14.33 4.95 6.04
CA ARG A 236 14.57 4.60 4.64
C ARG A 236 15.42 3.33 4.48
N CYS A 237 16.31 3.06 5.44
CA CYS A 237 17.29 1.97 5.40
C CYS A 237 18.12 1.96 4.09
N ASP A 238 18.56 3.14 3.66
CA ASP A 238 19.45 3.28 2.50
C ASP A 238 20.91 3.07 2.92
N MET A 239 21.48 1.96 2.46
CA MET A 239 22.84 1.55 2.84
C MET A 239 23.89 2.58 2.44
N GLU A 240 23.76 3.20 1.27
CA GLU A 240 24.76 4.15 0.77
C GLU A 240 24.78 5.41 1.63
N VAL A 241 23.61 5.96 1.93
CA VAL A 241 23.45 7.12 2.81
C VAL A 241 23.93 6.81 4.23
N MET A 242 23.59 5.64 4.76
CA MET A 242 23.99 5.23 6.11
C MET A 242 25.51 5.10 6.24
N GLN A 243 26.17 4.40 5.30
CA GLN A 243 27.63 4.28 5.30
C GLN A 243 28.31 5.64 5.13
N TRP A 244 27.79 6.49 4.24
CA TRP A 244 28.35 7.81 4.00
C TRP A 244 28.29 8.70 5.24
N LEU A 245 27.17 8.68 5.97
CA LEU A 245 27.00 9.41 7.24
C LEU A 245 27.86 8.81 8.37
N TRP A 246 27.94 7.48 8.45
CA TRP A 246 28.75 6.77 9.45
C TRP A 246 30.23 7.14 9.34
N ARG A 247 30.78 7.21 8.11
CA ARG A 247 32.16 7.69 7.85
C ARG A 247 32.39 9.14 8.30
N ARG A 248 31.32 9.96 8.37
CA ARG A 248 31.36 11.36 8.86
C ARG A 248 31.02 11.50 10.34
N GLY A 249 31.04 10.39 11.07
CA GLY A 249 30.88 10.41 12.52
C GLY A 249 29.45 10.25 13.00
N LEU A 250 28.48 9.87 12.14
CA LEU A 250 27.16 9.43 12.61
C LEU A 250 27.33 8.29 13.63
N ARG A 251 26.64 8.41 14.76
CA ARG A 251 26.62 7.41 15.83
C ARG A 251 25.18 6.96 15.96
N VAL A 252 24.89 5.78 15.43
CA VAL A 252 23.60 5.11 15.57
C VAL A 252 23.76 3.92 16.47
N ASP A 253 22.76 3.71 17.31
CA ASP A 253 22.64 2.48 18.07
C ASP A 253 22.33 1.32 17.11
N GLY A 254 23.19 0.29 17.11
CA GLY A 254 23.00 -0.89 16.28
C GLY A 254 21.64 -1.54 16.48
N GLN A 255 21.08 -1.51 17.70
CA GLN A 255 19.76 -2.08 17.98
C GLN A 255 18.64 -1.31 17.25
N GLN A 256 18.71 0.01 17.23
CA GLN A 256 17.76 0.85 16.49
C GLN A 256 17.82 0.59 14.98
N VAL A 257 19.03 0.34 14.46
CA VAL A 257 19.23 -0.01 13.04
C VAL A 257 18.60 -1.36 12.73
N VAL A 258 18.79 -2.37 13.58
CA VAL A 258 18.17 -3.69 13.42
C VAL A 258 16.64 -3.57 13.38
N GLU A 259 16.04 -2.92 14.38
CA GLU A 259 14.57 -2.78 14.44
C GLU A 259 13.99 -2.07 13.21
N ALA A 260 14.66 -1.02 12.72
CA ALA A 260 14.23 -0.31 11.53
C ALA A 260 14.39 -1.17 10.26
N THR A 261 15.51 -1.89 10.16
CA THR A 261 15.84 -2.72 9.00
C THR A 261 14.91 -3.91 8.85
N VAL A 262 14.53 -4.55 9.97
CA VAL A 262 13.62 -5.68 9.97
C VAL A 262 12.26 -5.29 9.40
N ARG A 263 11.75 -4.08 9.74
CA ARG A 263 10.51 -3.55 9.15
C ARG A 263 10.63 -3.26 7.64
N CYS A 264 11.82 -2.86 7.18
CA CYS A 264 12.05 -2.46 5.79
C CYS A 264 12.50 -3.62 4.89
N GLY A 265 12.78 -4.81 5.44
CA GLY A 265 13.20 -5.98 4.66
C GLY A 265 14.60 -5.89 4.06
N LYS A 266 15.49 -5.00 4.55
CA LYS A 266 16.79 -4.71 3.90
C LYS A 266 17.95 -5.54 4.45
N ALA A 267 18.13 -6.76 3.95
CA ALA A 267 19.16 -7.69 4.41
C ALA A 267 20.60 -7.12 4.46
N PRO A 268 21.07 -6.28 3.50
CA PRO A 268 22.42 -5.69 3.57
C PRO A 268 22.65 -4.77 4.78
N VAL A 269 21.63 -3.98 5.14
CA VAL A 269 21.71 -3.06 6.30
C VAL A 269 21.73 -3.84 7.61
N LEU A 270 21.06 -5.00 7.64
CA LEU A 270 21.06 -5.89 8.80
C LEU A 270 22.45 -6.46 9.06
N ALA A 271 23.11 -6.98 8.01
CA ALA A 271 24.46 -7.51 8.11
C ALA A 271 25.41 -6.44 8.66
N TRP A 272 25.36 -5.23 8.08
CA TRP A 272 26.14 -4.10 8.56
C TRP A 272 25.85 -3.75 10.03
N ALA A 273 24.60 -3.77 10.47
CA ALA A 273 24.26 -3.50 11.87
C ALA A 273 24.82 -4.55 12.84
N VAL A 274 24.78 -5.83 12.46
CA VAL A 274 25.28 -6.92 13.31
C VAL A 274 26.80 -6.96 13.32
N GLU A 275 27.42 -6.87 12.14
CA GLU A 275 28.86 -7.06 11.95
C GLU A 275 29.67 -5.83 12.37
N GLU A 276 29.24 -4.62 11.99
CA GLU A 276 30.01 -3.39 12.22
C GLU A 276 29.54 -2.61 13.45
N LEU A 277 28.23 -2.66 13.77
CA LEU A 277 27.68 -1.95 14.94
C LEU A 277 27.49 -2.85 16.17
N GLY A 278 27.78 -4.15 16.05
CA GLY A 278 27.66 -5.11 17.15
C GLY A 278 26.22 -5.31 17.65
N ALA A 279 25.22 -5.09 16.79
CA ALA A 279 23.82 -5.22 17.16
C ALA A 279 23.46 -6.67 17.51
N SER A 280 22.64 -6.85 18.55
CA SER A 280 22.21 -8.18 19.00
C SER A 280 20.90 -8.60 18.32
N LEU A 281 20.87 -9.84 17.84
CA LEU A 281 19.66 -10.46 17.31
C LEU A 281 18.97 -11.42 18.30
N GLN A 282 19.35 -11.37 19.59
CA GLN A 282 18.84 -12.31 20.59
C GLN A 282 17.39 -12.04 21.03
N SER A 283 16.77 -10.96 20.57
CA SER A 283 15.37 -10.65 20.90
C SER A 283 14.40 -11.50 20.06
N HIS A 284 13.58 -12.30 20.74
CA HIS A 284 12.53 -13.12 20.13
C HIS A 284 11.56 -12.32 19.27
N GLY A 285 11.25 -11.08 19.65
CA GLY A 285 10.33 -10.23 18.90
C GLY A 285 10.88 -9.80 17.53
N LEU A 286 12.20 -9.83 17.31
CA LEU A 286 12.78 -9.45 16.02
C LEU A 286 12.38 -10.42 14.90
N MET A 287 12.37 -11.73 15.18
CA MET A 287 11.95 -12.73 14.21
C MET A 287 10.45 -12.59 13.88
N ASP A 288 9.61 -12.25 14.86
CA ASP A 288 8.18 -11.99 14.65
C ASP A 288 7.96 -10.78 13.71
N VAL A 289 8.71 -9.69 13.89
CA VAL A 289 8.62 -8.53 12.98
C VAL A 289 9.15 -8.88 11.58
N ALA A 290 10.20 -9.69 11.47
CA ALA A 290 10.74 -10.15 10.19
C ALA A 290 9.72 -11.03 9.45
N ALA A 291 9.06 -11.93 10.19
CA ALA A 291 8.01 -12.81 9.70
C ALA A 291 6.84 -12.05 9.08
N ALA A 292 6.41 -10.94 9.70
CA ALA A 292 5.35 -10.09 9.16
C ALA A 292 5.67 -9.52 7.77
N SER A 293 6.96 -9.38 7.41
CA SER A 293 7.37 -8.95 6.06
C SER A 293 7.27 -10.05 5.00
N GLY A 294 7.23 -11.32 5.40
CA GLY A 294 7.30 -12.48 4.51
C GLY A 294 8.64 -12.67 3.78
N CYS A 295 9.67 -11.87 4.10
CA CYS A 295 10.97 -11.93 3.43
C CYS A 295 11.84 -13.08 3.95
N VAL A 296 11.83 -14.20 3.22
CA VAL A 296 12.62 -15.40 3.55
C VAL A 296 14.12 -15.10 3.65
N GLU A 297 14.66 -14.27 2.76
CA GLU A 297 16.09 -13.90 2.79
C GLU A 297 16.47 -13.18 4.10
N LEU A 298 15.63 -12.26 4.56
CA LEU A 298 15.84 -11.54 5.82
C LEU A 298 15.83 -12.51 7.01
N MET A 299 14.80 -13.36 7.11
CA MET A 299 14.68 -14.34 8.20
C MET A 299 15.83 -15.35 8.18
N ALA A 300 16.23 -15.83 7.00
CA ALA A 300 17.36 -16.74 6.85
C ALA A 300 18.67 -16.11 7.33
N ARG A 301 18.92 -14.85 6.98
CA ARG A 301 20.10 -14.12 7.47
C ARG A 301 20.07 -13.93 8.98
N MET A 302 18.92 -13.56 9.55
CA MET A 302 18.76 -13.46 11.00
C MET A 302 19.04 -14.79 11.71
N ARG A 303 18.58 -15.91 11.13
CA ARG A 303 18.86 -17.27 11.65
C ARG A 303 20.35 -17.62 11.58
N GLN A 304 21.05 -17.26 10.50
CA GLN A 304 22.51 -17.48 10.38
C GLN A 304 23.29 -16.77 11.50
N HIS A 305 22.84 -15.60 11.91
CA HIS A 305 23.41 -14.84 13.03
C HIS A 305 22.82 -15.25 14.40
N GLY A 306 22.12 -16.38 14.50
CA GLY A 306 21.66 -16.96 15.76
C GLY A 306 20.42 -16.32 16.37
N CYS A 307 19.59 -15.60 15.59
CA CYS A 307 18.32 -15.07 16.08
C CYS A 307 17.36 -16.22 16.48
N PRO A 308 16.79 -16.21 17.69
CA PRO A 308 15.84 -17.23 18.11
C PRO A 308 14.50 -17.07 17.40
N TRP A 309 13.73 -18.15 17.33
CA TRP A 309 12.32 -18.07 16.92
C TRP A 309 11.53 -17.25 17.95
N GLY A 310 10.60 -16.44 17.45
CA GLY A 310 9.62 -15.77 18.30
C GLY A 310 8.37 -16.61 18.46
N ALA A 311 7.58 -16.31 19.50
CA ALA A 311 6.37 -17.07 19.81
C ALA A 311 5.29 -16.90 18.74
N ARG A 312 5.32 -15.78 17.98
CA ARG A 312 4.31 -15.44 16.98
C ARG A 312 4.82 -15.55 15.56
N THR A 313 6.01 -16.11 15.34
CA THR A 313 6.68 -16.10 14.03
C THR A 313 5.81 -16.73 12.94
N VAL A 314 5.22 -17.91 13.21
CA VAL A 314 4.31 -18.58 12.27
C VAL A 314 3.02 -17.80 12.06
N GLU A 315 2.46 -17.22 13.13
CA GLU A 315 1.25 -16.40 13.07
C GLU A 315 1.43 -15.18 12.18
N GLU A 316 2.54 -14.45 12.33
CA GLU A 316 2.86 -13.24 11.57
C GLU A 316 3.09 -13.55 10.07
N VAL A 317 3.75 -14.67 9.74
CA VAL A 317 3.85 -15.11 8.33
C VAL A 317 2.47 -15.48 7.76
N ALA A 318 1.65 -16.20 8.53
CA ALA A 318 0.31 -16.56 8.11
C ALA A 318 -0.59 -15.31 7.92
N GLN A 319 -0.40 -14.28 8.73
CA GLN A 319 -1.07 -13.00 8.57
C GLN A 319 -0.65 -12.28 7.27
N GLY A 320 0.62 -12.35 6.90
CA GLY A 320 1.16 -11.81 5.65
C GLY A 320 0.78 -12.61 4.39
N GLY A 321 0.29 -13.84 4.55
CA GLY A 321 -0.16 -14.70 3.45
C GLY A 321 0.96 -15.26 2.57
N CYS A 322 2.18 -15.38 3.10
CA CYS A 322 3.34 -15.82 2.33
C CYS A 322 3.58 -17.34 2.46
N GLU A 323 3.06 -18.13 1.50
CA GLU A 323 3.21 -19.59 1.51
C GLU A 323 4.68 -20.05 1.51
N ALA A 324 5.52 -19.43 0.70
CA ALA A 324 6.95 -19.77 0.61
C ALA A 324 7.68 -19.55 1.95
N ALA A 325 7.27 -18.52 2.70
CA ALA A 325 7.81 -18.28 4.03
C ALA A 325 7.30 -19.30 5.06
N LEU A 326 6.06 -19.76 4.98
CA LEU A 326 5.55 -20.84 5.85
C LEU A 326 6.27 -22.16 5.61
N GLU A 327 6.46 -22.53 4.34
CA GLU A 327 7.23 -23.71 3.96
C GLU A 327 8.66 -23.63 4.50
N TRP A 328 9.31 -22.49 4.29
CA TRP A 328 10.65 -22.25 4.81
C TRP A 328 10.74 -22.36 6.34
N LEU A 329 9.75 -21.82 7.08
CA LEU A 329 9.73 -21.96 8.55
C LEU A 329 9.71 -23.43 8.99
N VAL A 330 8.90 -24.28 8.34
CA VAL A 330 8.84 -25.71 8.63
C VAL A 330 10.17 -26.40 8.32
N GLU A 331 10.75 -26.11 7.16
CA GLU A 331 12.05 -26.67 6.74
C GLU A 331 13.17 -26.33 7.72
N GLN A 332 13.14 -25.12 8.31
CA GLN A 332 14.12 -24.68 9.31
C GLN A 332 13.81 -25.16 10.74
N GLY A 333 12.78 -25.99 10.92
CA GLY A 333 12.39 -26.54 12.22
C GLY A 333 11.81 -25.49 13.18
N CYS A 334 11.11 -24.48 12.65
CA CYS A 334 10.37 -23.53 13.49
C CYS A 334 9.26 -24.27 14.26
N PRO A 335 9.16 -24.09 15.60
CA PRO A 335 8.10 -24.72 16.37
C PRO A 335 6.74 -24.16 15.96
N MET A 336 5.86 -25.05 15.52
CA MET A 336 4.48 -24.68 15.20
C MET A 336 3.69 -24.39 16.48
N PRO A 337 2.94 -23.29 16.55
CA PRO A 337 2.11 -22.99 17.71
C PRO A 337 0.91 -23.96 17.78
N ASP A 338 0.50 -24.29 19.00
CA ASP A 338 -0.59 -25.23 19.30
C ASP A 338 -1.90 -24.53 19.68
N ASP A 339 -1.99 -23.22 19.48
CA ASP A 339 -3.12 -22.35 19.86
C ASP A 339 -4.11 -22.07 18.69
N GLY A 340 -3.77 -22.55 17.50
CA GLY A 340 -4.51 -22.31 16.25
C GLY A 340 -4.47 -20.87 15.76
N MET A 341 -3.61 -20.00 16.30
CA MET A 341 -3.49 -18.59 15.91
C MET A 341 -3.13 -18.40 14.43
N PRO A 342 -2.22 -19.19 13.80
CA PRO A 342 -1.95 -19.05 12.36
C PRO A 342 -3.20 -19.21 11.49
N TYR A 343 -4.07 -20.18 11.81
CA TYR A 343 -5.34 -20.33 11.08
C TYR A 343 -6.28 -19.15 11.34
N LYS A 344 -6.37 -18.65 12.58
CA LYS A 344 -7.22 -17.49 12.92
C LYS A 344 -6.78 -16.25 12.15
N ALA A 345 -5.47 -16.02 11.99
CA ALA A 345 -4.92 -14.95 11.18
C ALA A 345 -5.34 -15.08 9.71
N ALA A 346 -5.11 -16.25 9.09
CA ALA A 346 -5.52 -16.50 7.71
C ALA A 346 -7.04 -16.37 7.49
N VAL A 347 -7.86 -16.81 8.47
CA VAL A 347 -9.32 -16.63 8.46
C VAL A 347 -9.72 -15.14 8.46
N ALA A 348 -9.09 -14.32 9.31
CA ALA A 348 -9.40 -12.90 9.41
C ALA A 348 -9.16 -12.16 8.08
N HIS A 349 -8.09 -12.54 7.37
CA HIS A 349 -7.74 -12.01 6.05
C HIS A 349 -8.47 -12.71 4.88
N ARG A 350 -9.23 -13.78 5.17
CA ARG A 350 -9.98 -14.59 4.18
C ARG A 350 -9.05 -15.23 3.15
N ASP A 351 -7.82 -15.52 3.56
CA ASP A 351 -6.80 -16.09 2.71
C ASP A 351 -6.95 -17.62 2.65
N LEU A 352 -7.61 -18.08 1.59
CA LEU A 352 -7.85 -19.51 1.36
C LEU A 352 -6.58 -20.28 1.00
N ALA A 353 -5.59 -19.60 0.41
CA ALA A 353 -4.34 -20.21 -0.03
C ALA A 353 -3.47 -20.53 1.20
N THR A 354 -3.32 -19.55 2.08
CA THR A 354 -2.63 -19.72 3.37
C THR A 354 -3.31 -20.76 4.26
N LEU A 355 -4.65 -20.83 4.31
CA LEU A 355 -5.36 -21.89 5.04
C LEU A 355 -5.02 -23.29 4.53
N ARG A 356 -4.93 -23.48 3.20
CA ARG A 356 -4.53 -24.76 2.61
C ARG A 356 -3.07 -25.06 2.89
N CYS A 357 -2.21 -24.05 2.81
CA CYS A 357 -0.79 -24.18 3.10
C CYS A 357 -0.57 -24.64 4.55
N LEU A 358 -1.17 -23.96 5.54
CA LEU A 358 -1.09 -24.34 6.96
C LEU A 358 -1.56 -25.78 7.21
N ALA A 359 -2.67 -26.18 6.58
CA ALA A 359 -3.19 -27.56 6.71
C ALA A 359 -2.25 -28.60 6.07
N ARG A 360 -1.69 -28.30 4.90
CA ARG A 360 -0.70 -29.16 4.22
C ARG A 360 0.58 -29.31 5.04
N LEU A 361 1.00 -28.24 5.72
CA LEU A 361 2.17 -28.23 6.60
C LEU A 361 1.90 -28.88 7.97
N GLY A 362 0.67 -29.33 8.24
CA GLY A 362 0.32 -29.98 9.50
C GLY A 362 0.29 -29.03 10.70
N CYS A 363 0.05 -27.74 10.48
CA CYS A 363 -0.06 -26.77 11.58
C CYS A 363 -1.22 -27.19 12.51
N PRO A 364 -1.03 -27.21 13.85
CA PRO A 364 -2.07 -27.59 14.78
C PRO A 364 -3.26 -26.63 14.76
N TRP A 365 -4.48 -27.18 14.85
CA TRP A 365 -5.71 -26.39 14.95
C TRP A 365 -5.90 -25.71 16.31
N GLY A 366 -5.19 -26.19 17.32
CA GLY A 366 -5.32 -25.80 18.72
C GLY A 366 -6.64 -26.21 19.36
N PRO A 367 -7.16 -25.44 20.34
CA PRO A 367 -8.38 -25.79 21.06
C PRO A 367 -9.53 -26.04 20.10
N SER A 368 -10.23 -27.17 20.30
CA SER A 368 -11.33 -27.59 19.43
C SER A 368 -12.37 -26.47 19.28
N GLY A 369 -12.86 -26.26 18.07
CA GLY A 369 -13.84 -25.21 17.77
C GLY A 369 -13.27 -23.79 17.64
N ALA A 370 -12.11 -23.46 18.21
CA ALA A 370 -11.63 -22.07 18.30
C ALA A 370 -11.40 -21.42 16.92
N VAL A 371 -10.78 -22.14 15.98
CA VAL A 371 -10.55 -21.65 14.61
C VAL A 371 -11.87 -21.52 13.83
N PHE A 372 -12.77 -22.51 13.96
CA PHE A 372 -14.07 -22.48 13.29
C PHE A 372 -14.93 -21.31 13.79
N MET A 373 -14.94 -21.07 15.10
CA MET A 373 -15.60 -19.92 15.73
C MET A 373 -15.07 -18.58 15.21
N ALA A 374 -13.76 -18.46 14.97
CA ALA A 374 -13.21 -17.28 14.31
C ALA A 374 -13.75 -17.11 12.87
N GLY A 375 -13.89 -18.21 12.13
CA GLY A 375 -14.50 -18.21 10.80
C GLY A 375 -15.96 -17.77 10.80
N LEU A 376 -16.72 -18.15 11.84
CA LEU A 376 -18.12 -17.75 12.00
C LEU A 376 -18.27 -16.24 12.23
N ARG A 377 -17.38 -15.63 13.01
CA ARG A 377 -17.36 -14.17 13.22
C ARG A 377 -17.12 -13.41 11.91
N VAL A 378 -16.34 -13.96 10.98
CA VAL A 378 -16.14 -13.40 9.63
C VAL A 378 -17.36 -13.65 8.73
N GLY A 379 -18.10 -14.74 8.96
CA GLY A 379 -19.40 -15.01 8.33
C GLY A 379 -19.35 -15.37 6.84
N ARG A 380 -18.19 -15.84 6.34
CA ARG A 380 -17.98 -16.13 4.91
C ARG A 380 -18.01 -17.64 4.64
N LEU A 381 -19.03 -18.07 3.89
CA LEU A 381 -19.20 -19.48 3.50
C LEU A 381 -17.97 -20.14 2.85
N PRO A 382 -17.21 -19.48 1.94
CA PRO A 382 -16.03 -20.11 1.36
C PRO A 382 -14.97 -20.50 2.39
N VAL A 383 -14.74 -19.64 3.39
CA VAL A 383 -13.81 -19.90 4.50
C VAL A 383 -14.32 -21.06 5.34
N LEU A 384 -15.59 -21.02 5.77
CA LEU A 384 -16.19 -22.07 6.61
C LEU A 384 -16.20 -23.44 5.91
N ARG A 385 -16.52 -23.48 4.61
CA ARG A 385 -16.47 -24.70 3.81
C ARG A 385 -15.06 -25.25 3.70
N LEU A 386 -14.08 -24.37 3.49
CA LEU A 386 -12.69 -24.76 3.41
C LEU A 386 -12.21 -25.34 4.73
N LEU A 387 -12.47 -24.68 5.86
CA LEU A 387 -12.12 -25.16 7.20
C LEU A 387 -12.68 -26.56 7.45
N LEU A 388 -13.96 -26.79 7.14
CA LEU A 388 -14.57 -28.12 7.25
C LEU A 388 -13.89 -29.14 6.34
N SER A 389 -13.59 -28.79 5.08
CA SER A 389 -12.94 -29.69 4.13
C SER A 389 -11.49 -30.05 4.50
N LEU A 390 -10.81 -29.18 5.24
CA LEU A 390 -9.46 -29.40 5.76
C LEU A 390 -9.46 -30.18 7.08
N GLY A 391 -10.63 -30.57 7.60
CA GLY A 391 -10.75 -31.33 8.83
C GLY A 391 -10.58 -30.49 10.10
N CYS A 392 -10.91 -29.19 10.07
CA CYS A 392 -10.91 -28.35 11.27
C CYS A 392 -11.79 -28.98 12.37
N PRO A 393 -11.29 -29.16 13.61
CA PRO A 393 -12.09 -29.62 14.74
C PRO A 393 -13.19 -28.62 15.09
N ILE A 394 -14.44 -29.07 15.08
CA ILE A 394 -15.61 -28.24 15.36
C ILE A 394 -16.30 -28.77 16.62
N ASP A 395 -16.48 -27.89 17.60
CA ASP A 395 -17.47 -28.08 18.65
C ASP A 395 -18.83 -27.59 18.13
N TRP A 396 -19.65 -28.52 17.67
CA TRP A 396 -20.98 -28.19 17.13
C TRP A 396 -21.94 -27.70 18.21
N GLU A 397 -21.78 -28.13 19.46
CA GLU A 397 -22.65 -27.72 20.54
C GLU A 397 -22.38 -26.25 20.92
N GLU A 398 -21.11 -25.88 21.06
CA GLU A 398 -20.70 -24.49 21.28
C GLU A 398 -21.06 -23.60 20.08
N CYS A 399 -20.81 -24.08 18.87
CA CYS A 399 -21.12 -23.36 17.62
C CYS A 399 -22.61 -22.99 17.51
N LEU A 400 -23.51 -23.92 17.81
CA LEU A 400 -24.95 -23.69 17.70
C LEU A 400 -25.53 -22.90 18.88
N LYS A 401 -24.90 -22.97 20.06
CA LYS A 401 -25.26 -22.19 21.25
C LYS A 401 -24.65 -20.78 21.26
N TRP A 402 -23.82 -20.45 20.27
CA TRP A 402 -23.18 -19.16 20.20
C TRP A 402 -24.21 -18.03 20.19
N HIS A 403 -24.07 -17.06 21.11
CA HIS A 403 -25.06 -16.00 21.30
C HIS A 403 -25.38 -15.20 20.02
N PHE A 404 -24.42 -15.08 19.10
CA PHE A 404 -24.61 -14.38 17.83
C PHE A 404 -25.12 -15.27 16.69
N PHE A 405 -25.36 -16.57 16.93
CA PHE A 405 -25.76 -17.53 15.90
C PHE A 405 -27.02 -17.07 15.13
N GLU A 406 -28.03 -16.55 15.83
CA GLU A 406 -29.27 -16.07 15.22
C GLU A 406 -29.10 -14.81 14.36
N TYR A 407 -28.01 -14.07 14.55
CA TYR A 407 -27.67 -12.88 13.75
C TYR A 407 -26.84 -13.21 12.49
N LEU A 408 -26.43 -14.48 12.31
CA LEU A 408 -25.74 -14.91 11.10
C LEU A 408 -26.69 -14.88 9.90
N PRO A 409 -26.19 -14.59 8.68
CA PRO A 409 -27.01 -14.65 7.47
C PRO A 409 -27.71 -16.00 7.32
N ASP A 410 -28.98 -16.00 6.89
CA ASP A 410 -29.81 -17.22 6.75
C ASP A 410 -29.12 -18.34 5.97
N LYS A 411 -28.40 -17.97 4.90
CA LYS A 411 -27.66 -18.91 4.06
C LYS A 411 -26.56 -19.62 4.86
N VAL A 412 -25.90 -18.92 5.80
CA VAL A 412 -24.87 -19.46 6.69
C VAL A 412 -25.52 -20.36 7.74
N ARG A 413 -26.58 -19.91 8.43
CA ARG A 413 -27.28 -20.71 9.45
C ARG A 413 -27.82 -22.03 8.90
N LYS A 414 -28.50 -21.98 7.73
CA LYS A 414 -29.02 -23.17 7.05
C LYS A 414 -27.90 -24.14 6.67
N TRP A 415 -26.78 -23.61 6.16
CA TRP A 415 -25.62 -24.43 5.82
C TRP A 415 -24.98 -25.07 7.06
N LEU A 416 -24.86 -24.37 8.19
CA LEU A 416 -24.28 -24.91 9.43
C LEU A 416 -25.08 -26.09 9.98
N ARG A 417 -26.42 -25.95 10.07
CA ARG A 417 -27.30 -27.05 10.53
C ARG A 417 -27.22 -28.27 9.60
N ALA A 418 -27.11 -28.04 8.29
CA ALA A 418 -26.93 -29.11 7.31
C ALA A 418 -25.57 -29.81 7.44
N ALA A 419 -24.50 -29.03 7.69
CA ALA A 419 -23.14 -29.55 7.87
C ALA A 419 -23.01 -30.38 9.16
N GLU A 420 -23.59 -29.94 10.28
CA GLU A 420 -23.65 -30.73 11.52
C GLU A 420 -24.36 -32.06 11.30
N ALA A 421 -25.55 -32.03 10.68
CA ALA A 421 -26.33 -33.24 10.41
C ALA A 421 -25.59 -34.21 9.49
N ALA A 422 -24.81 -33.70 8.52
CA ALA A 422 -23.96 -34.51 7.66
C ALA A 422 -22.79 -35.14 8.44
N GLN A 423 -22.12 -34.40 9.32
CA GLN A 423 -21.00 -34.91 10.11
C GLN A 423 -21.44 -35.95 11.15
N ARG A 424 -22.60 -35.77 11.79
CA ARG A 424 -23.20 -36.80 12.69
C ARG A 424 -23.57 -38.09 11.96
N ARG A 425 -23.84 -38.02 10.65
CA ARG A 425 -24.16 -39.18 9.80
C ARG A 425 -22.90 -39.87 9.24
N ALA A 426 -21.71 -39.29 9.39
CA ALA A 426 -20.47 -39.90 8.91
C ALA A 426 -20.05 -41.09 9.81
N PRO A 427 -19.58 -42.22 9.24
CA PRO A 427 -19.44 -43.50 9.94
C PRO A 427 -18.34 -43.61 11.04
N GLY A 428 -17.58 -42.56 11.33
CA GLY A 428 -16.40 -42.63 12.22
C GLY A 428 -16.68 -42.98 13.69
N ALA A 429 -17.83 -42.60 14.25
CA ALA A 429 -18.12 -42.84 15.67
C ALA A 429 -18.46 -44.32 16.00
N ALA A 430 -18.88 -45.11 15.00
CA ALA A 430 -19.26 -46.51 15.20
C ALA A 430 -18.05 -47.47 15.10
N GLU A 431 -17.09 -47.17 14.21
CA GLU A 431 -15.90 -48.01 14.00
C GLU A 431 -14.86 -47.85 15.13
N GLU A 432 -14.71 -46.65 15.68
CA GLU A 432 -13.78 -46.38 16.78
C GLU A 432 -14.27 -46.99 18.10
N GLY A 433 -15.58 -46.94 18.36
CA GLY A 433 -16.22 -47.65 19.47
C GLY A 433 -16.23 -49.18 19.30
N ALA A 434 -16.09 -49.71 18.09
CA ALA A 434 -15.93 -51.14 17.84
C ALA A 434 -14.47 -51.59 18.05
N ARG A 435 -13.49 -50.79 17.63
CA ARG A 435 -12.05 -51.03 17.89
C ARG A 435 -11.73 -51.03 19.38
N VAL A 436 -12.15 -50.01 20.12
CA VAL A 436 -11.90 -49.91 21.57
C VAL A 436 -12.55 -51.07 22.34
N ARG A 437 -13.76 -51.49 21.95
CA ARG A 437 -14.41 -52.67 22.53
C ARG A 437 -13.68 -53.98 22.20
N SER A 438 -13.11 -54.10 21.00
CA SER A 438 -12.34 -55.28 20.61
C SER A 438 -11.02 -55.38 21.38
N GLU A 439 -10.33 -54.27 21.62
CA GLU A 439 -9.09 -54.22 22.40
C GLU A 439 -9.35 -54.50 23.89
N GLN A 440 -10.41 -53.94 24.48
CA GLN A 440 -10.80 -54.23 25.86
C GLN A 440 -11.18 -55.70 26.06
N GLN A 441 -11.89 -56.31 25.10
CA GLN A 441 -12.23 -57.74 25.16
C GLN A 441 -11.01 -58.65 25.03
N LEU A 442 -9.99 -58.24 24.26
CA LEU A 442 -8.73 -58.97 24.15
C LEU A 442 -7.92 -58.87 25.45
N GLN A 443 -7.89 -57.70 26.07
CA GLN A 443 -7.23 -57.46 27.35
C GLN A 443 -7.86 -58.31 28.49
N GLU A 444 -9.19 -58.29 28.61
CA GLU A 444 -9.90 -59.10 29.63
C GLU A 444 -9.72 -60.61 29.42
N ARG A 445 -9.62 -61.07 28.16
CA ARG A 445 -9.36 -62.49 27.86
C ARG A 445 -7.93 -62.89 28.24
N ALA A 446 -6.95 -62.02 27.99
CA ALA A 446 -5.56 -62.24 28.38
C ALA A 446 -5.42 -62.30 29.92
N GLU A 447 -6.09 -61.40 30.64
CA GLU A 447 -6.09 -61.39 32.11
C GLU A 447 -6.72 -62.66 32.70
N ARG A 448 -7.87 -63.10 32.17
CA ARG A 448 -8.52 -64.35 32.62
C ARG A 448 -7.69 -65.59 32.32
N ALA A 449 -6.97 -65.61 31.20
CA ALA A 449 -6.04 -66.70 30.87
C ALA A 449 -4.86 -66.74 31.84
N ALA A 450 -4.26 -65.60 32.15
CA ALA A 450 -3.17 -65.49 33.13
C ALA A 450 -3.62 -65.91 34.54
N GLN A 451 -4.86 -65.57 34.93
CA GLN A 451 -5.39 -65.93 36.24
C GLN A 451 -5.70 -67.44 36.37
N ARG A 452 -6.13 -68.09 35.28
CA ARG A 452 -6.30 -69.55 35.23
C ARG A 452 -4.97 -70.28 35.32
N GLN A 453 -3.93 -69.77 34.65
CA GLN A 453 -2.58 -70.34 34.70
C GLN A 453 -1.98 -70.24 36.10
N LYS A 454 -2.16 -69.09 36.78
CA LYS A 454 -1.76 -68.91 38.18
C LYS A 454 -2.50 -69.85 39.14
N GLN A 455 -3.79 -70.12 38.89
CA GLN A 455 -4.57 -71.07 39.72
C GLN A 455 -4.20 -72.54 39.47
N SER A 456 -3.76 -72.90 38.27
CA SER A 456 -3.23 -74.25 38.00
C SER A 456 -1.86 -74.47 38.65
N GLU A 457 -1.00 -73.46 38.68
CA GLU A 457 0.32 -73.53 39.32
C GLU A 457 0.25 -73.61 40.85
N LEU A 458 -0.82 -73.08 41.47
CA LEU A 458 -1.07 -73.20 42.92
C LEU A 458 -1.70 -74.53 43.34
N ARG A 459 -2.08 -75.39 42.38
CA ARG A 459 -2.70 -76.71 42.62
C ARG A 459 -1.78 -77.90 42.31
N CYS A 460 -0.59 -77.65 41.77
CA CYS A 460 0.53 -78.59 41.70
C CYS A 460 1.48 -78.32 42.87
#